data_AF-N9DB73-F1
#
_entry.id   AF-N9DB73-F1
#
_cell.length_a   1.000
_cell.length_b   1.000
_cell.length_c   1.000
_cell.angle_alpha   90.00
_cell.angle_beta   90.00
_cell.angle_gamma   90.00
#
_symmetry.space_group_name_H-M   'P 1'
#
loop_
_entity.id
_entity.type
_entity.pdbx_description
1 polymer ?
#
loop_
_entity_poly.entity_id
_entity_poly.type
_entity_poly.pdbx_seq_one_letter_code
_entity_poly.pdbx_strand_id
1 'polypeptide(L)'
;MTDQSPESLTDIEILDILQSMKKDELDVEAKEIIRNGGKAGRQEAHKQALVALNHSFEEKFVEAVTLALELNPAQAKKIRYKKDRIRILKARGIDYMAIDGAETAQVLAQIAQAITREDAIVTKDLHNIFPFWKEGWPMVQFDSAYKILSEDIQLHYGALINALIAH
;
A
#
# COMPACT_ATOMS: atom_id res chain seq x y z
N MET A 1 -44.40 4.59 -2.56
CA MET A 1 -43.06 4.99 -2.10
C MET A 1 -42.08 4.39 -3.07
N THR A 2 -41.43 5.23 -3.86
CA THR A 2 -40.40 4.83 -4.82
C THR A 2 -39.25 4.17 -4.08
N ASP A 3 -38.97 2.94 -4.45
CA ASP A 3 -37.78 2.17 -4.08
C ASP A 3 -36.58 2.88 -4.74
N GLN A 4 -36.02 3.88 -4.07
CA GLN A 4 -34.76 4.49 -4.49
C GLN A 4 -33.67 3.47 -4.13
N SER A 5 -33.35 2.62 -5.10
CA SER A 5 -32.04 1.96 -5.11
C SER A 5 -30.99 3.08 -5.03
N PRO A 6 -30.00 3.00 -4.12
CA PRO A 6 -28.91 3.97 -4.14
C PRO A 6 -28.29 3.96 -5.55
N GLU A 7 -28.23 5.12 -6.20
CA GLU A 7 -27.67 5.24 -7.55
C GLU A 7 -26.25 4.67 -7.53
N SER A 8 -26.05 3.56 -8.23
CA SER A 8 -24.71 3.04 -8.50
C SER A 8 -24.00 4.02 -9.41
N LEU A 9 -22.74 4.32 -9.11
CA LEU A 9 -21.89 5.15 -9.95
C LEU A 9 -21.84 4.60 -11.38
N THR A 10 -21.80 5.50 -12.35
CA THR A 10 -21.58 5.14 -13.76
C THR A 10 -20.11 4.83 -14.03
N ASP A 11 -19.82 4.10 -15.10
CA ASP A 11 -18.45 3.77 -15.52
C ASP A 11 -17.58 5.03 -15.73
N ILE A 12 -18.17 6.13 -16.21
CA ILE A 12 -17.49 7.41 -16.42
C ILE A 12 -17.13 8.05 -15.07
N GLU A 13 -18.04 8.03 -14.10
CA GLU A 13 -17.77 8.56 -12.76
C GLU A 13 -16.70 7.72 -12.05
N ILE A 14 -16.74 6.40 -12.19
CA ILE A 14 -15.70 5.49 -11.66
C ILE A 14 -14.34 5.84 -12.30
N LEU A 15 -14.30 6.04 -13.62
CA LEU A 15 -13.09 6.42 -14.33
C LEU A 15 -12.53 7.77 -13.83
N ASP A 16 -13.39 8.78 -13.67
CA ASP A 16 -12.98 10.10 -13.19
C ASP A 16 -12.44 10.03 -11.75
N ILE A 17 -13.07 9.24 -10.88
CA ILE A 17 -12.60 9.01 -9.52
C ILE A 17 -11.23 8.32 -9.54
N LEU A 18 -11.06 7.24 -10.32
CA LEU A 18 -9.77 6.55 -10.43
C LEU A 18 -8.67 7.47 -10.96
N GLN A 19 -8.97 8.31 -11.96
CA GLN A 19 -8.02 9.30 -12.47
C GLN A 19 -7.65 10.36 -11.43
N SER A 20 -8.59 10.74 -10.55
CA SER A 20 -8.32 11.60 -9.41
C SER A 20 -7.44 10.90 -8.38
N MET A 21 -7.78 9.66 -7.99
CA MET A 21 -7.04 8.86 -7.02
C MET A 21 -5.59 8.65 -7.43
N LYS A 22 -5.30 8.52 -8.74
CA LYS A 22 -3.91 8.43 -9.26
C LYS A 22 -3.02 9.60 -8.81
N LYS A 23 -3.61 10.76 -8.49
CA LYS A 23 -2.90 11.96 -8.04
C LYS A 23 -2.75 12.04 -6.52
N ASP A 24 -3.32 11.09 -5.77
CA ASP A 24 -3.21 11.05 -4.33
C ASP A 24 -1.75 10.87 -3.91
N GLU A 25 -1.30 11.67 -2.95
CA GLU A 25 0.02 11.57 -2.33
C GLU A 25 -0.09 10.62 -1.13
N LEU A 26 0.56 9.45 -1.22
CA LEU A 26 0.38 8.40 -0.21
C LEU A 26 1.12 8.67 1.10
N ASP A 27 2.12 9.54 1.09
CA ASP A 27 3.08 9.71 2.19
C ASP A 27 2.88 11.01 2.99
N VAL A 28 1.73 11.68 2.85
CA VAL A 28 1.40 12.92 3.57
C VAL A 28 1.53 12.74 5.09
N GLU A 29 0.84 11.75 5.66
CA GLU A 29 0.90 11.46 7.10
C GLU A 29 2.33 11.07 7.53
N ALA A 30 3.00 10.26 6.72
CA ALA A 30 4.36 9.81 6.99
C ALA A 30 5.36 10.98 7.05
N LYS A 31 5.24 11.95 6.15
CA LYS A 31 6.01 13.21 6.15
C LYS A 31 5.75 14.03 7.41
N GLU A 32 4.50 14.12 7.85
CA GLU A 32 4.14 14.83 9.08
C GLU A 32 4.75 14.17 10.32
N ILE A 33 4.71 12.84 10.41
CA ILE A 33 5.35 12.06 11.49
C ILE A 33 6.85 12.36 11.55
N ILE A 34 7.54 12.31 10.40
CA ILE A 34 8.99 12.60 10.31
C ILE A 34 9.29 14.02 10.77
N ARG A 35 8.49 15.00 10.32
CA ARG A 35 8.65 16.40 10.70
C ARG A 35 8.51 16.59 12.21
N ASN A 36 7.49 15.98 12.80
CA ASN A 36 7.17 16.12 14.22
C ASN A 36 8.19 15.42 15.13
N GLY A 37 8.84 14.35 14.68
CA GLY A 37 9.84 13.62 15.46
C GLY A 37 11.16 14.36 15.68
N GLY A 38 11.50 15.32 14.80
CA GLY A 38 12.71 16.11 14.91
C GLY A 38 14.01 15.28 14.95
N LYS A 39 15.11 15.87 15.45
CA LYS A 39 16.43 15.21 15.44
C LYS A 39 16.54 14.08 16.46
N ALA A 40 15.99 14.25 17.67
CA ALA A 40 16.10 13.28 18.75
C ALA A 40 15.22 12.04 18.52
N GLY A 41 14.05 12.21 17.89
CA GLY A 41 13.11 11.13 17.58
C GLY A 41 13.26 10.56 16.17
N ARG A 42 14.32 10.91 15.41
CA ARG A 42 14.41 10.64 13.97
C ARG A 42 14.21 9.16 13.62
N GLN A 43 14.81 8.23 14.36
CA GLN A 43 14.69 6.79 14.10
C GLN A 43 13.26 6.30 14.31
N GLU A 44 12.66 6.61 15.47
CA GLU A 44 11.29 6.20 15.76
C GLU A 44 10.29 6.84 14.80
N ALA A 45 10.52 8.10 14.42
CA ALA A 45 9.66 8.79 13.46
C ALA A 45 9.67 8.12 12.08
N HIS A 46 10.82 7.70 11.56
CA HIS A 46 10.86 6.98 10.27
C HIS A 46 10.29 5.57 10.37
N LYS A 47 10.44 4.91 11.52
CA LYS A 47 9.78 3.63 11.79
C LYS A 47 8.25 3.78 11.72
N GLN A 48 7.69 4.77 12.40
CA GLN A 48 6.25 5.04 12.34
C GLN A 48 5.80 5.54 10.95
N ALA A 49 6.63 6.30 10.25
CA ALA A 49 6.35 6.75 8.88
C ALA A 49 6.22 5.59 7.88
N LEU A 50 7.01 4.52 8.02
CA LEU A 50 6.87 3.30 7.21
C LEU A 50 5.53 2.59 7.48
N VAL A 51 5.09 2.56 8.74
CA VAL A 51 3.77 1.99 9.09
C VAL A 51 2.64 2.83 8.51
N ALA A 52 2.72 4.16 8.63
CA ALA A 52 1.74 5.09 8.07
C ALA A 52 1.66 5.00 6.54
N LEU A 53 2.82 4.93 5.86
CA LEU A 53 2.88 4.73 4.42
C LEU A 53 2.18 3.43 3.99
N ASN A 54 2.46 2.33 4.70
CA ASN A 54 1.79 1.04 4.42
C ASN A 54 0.28 1.12 4.63
N HIS A 55 -0.15 1.79 5.70
CA HIS A 55 -1.56 1.97 5.99
C HIS A 55 -2.27 2.76 4.88
N SER A 56 -1.74 3.92 4.53
CA SER A 56 -2.24 4.78 3.46
C SER A 56 -2.33 4.05 2.12
N PHE A 57 -1.25 3.35 1.73
CA PHE A 57 -1.26 2.52 0.52
C PHE A 57 -2.34 1.45 0.55
N GLU A 58 -2.46 0.67 1.63
CA GLU A 58 -3.43 -0.42 1.73
C GLU A 58 -4.89 0.08 1.75
N GLU A 59 -5.16 1.24 2.35
CA GLU A 59 -6.48 1.86 2.30
C GLU A 59 -6.85 2.29 0.88
N LYS A 60 -5.95 3.04 0.23
CA LYS A 60 -6.13 3.53 -1.13
C LYS A 60 -6.19 2.42 -2.18
N PHE A 61 -5.42 1.36 -1.98
CA PHE A 61 -5.48 0.12 -2.76
C PHE A 61 -6.86 -0.52 -2.65
N VAL A 62 -7.35 -0.76 -1.43
CA VAL A 62 -8.66 -1.40 -1.22
C VAL A 62 -9.77 -0.55 -1.79
N GLU A 63 -9.73 0.77 -1.58
CA GLU A 63 -10.70 1.73 -2.12
C GLU A 63 -10.76 1.64 -3.64
N ALA A 64 -9.62 1.80 -4.33
CA ALA A 64 -9.55 1.81 -5.79
C ALA A 64 -9.99 0.47 -6.40
N VAL A 65 -9.53 -0.65 -5.85
CA VAL A 65 -9.87 -1.99 -6.37
C VAL A 65 -11.34 -2.34 -6.09
N THR A 66 -11.88 -1.92 -4.94
CA THR A 66 -13.29 -2.13 -4.60
C THR A 66 -14.19 -1.34 -5.54
N LEU A 67 -13.83 -0.09 -5.82
CA LEU A 67 -14.54 0.76 -6.76
C LEU A 67 -14.49 0.21 -8.18
N ALA A 68 -13.29 -0.05 -8.71
CA ALA A 68 -13.09 -0.47 -10.09
C ALA A 68 -13.70 -1.85 -10.41
N LEU A 69 -13.70 -2.78 -9.45
CA LEU A 69 -14.13 -4.16 -9.67
C LEU A 69 -15.46 -4.49 -8.97
N GLU A 70 -16.13 -3.47 -8.44
CA GLU A 70 -17.39 -3.56 -7.69
C GLU A 70 -17.36 -4.68 -6.62
N LEU A 71 -16.30 -4.69 -5.81
CA LEU A 71 -16.11 -5.76 -4.83
C LEU A 71 -17.16 -5.67 -3.74
N ASN A 72 -17.77 -6.81 -3.39
CA ASN A 72 -18.63 -6.88 -2.21
C ASN A 72 -17.80 -6.75 -0.91
N PRO A 73 -18.43 -6.49 0.25
CA PRO A 73 -17.70 -6.27 1.50
C PRO A 73 -16.78 -7.43 1.92
N ALA A 74 -17.15 -8.67 1.60
CA ALA A 74 -16.33 -9.84 1.92
C ALA A 74 -15.07 -9.91 1.03
N GLN A 75 -15.19 -9.56 -0.25
CA GLN A 75 -14.07 -9.46 -1.18
C GLN A 75 -13.15 -8.27 -0.81
N ALA A 76 -13.72 -7.10 -0.51
CA ALA A 76 -12.98 -5.91 -0.09
C ALA A 76 -12.15 -6.17 1.18
N LYS A 77 -12.67 -6.96 2.14
CA LYS A 77 -11.87 -7.38 3.30
C LYS A 77 -10.71 -8.30 2.92
N LYS A 78 -10.93 -9.21 1.98
CA LYS A 78 -9.95 -10.22 1.58
C LYS A 78 -8.82 -9.66 0.69
N ILE A 79 -9.07 -8.61 -0.08
CA ILE A 79 -8.08 -8.04 -1.00
C ILE A 79 -6.81 -7.50 -0.28
N ARG A 80 -6.87 -7.29 1.03
CA ARG A 80 -5.71 -6.96 1.89
C ARG A 80 -4.70 -8.11 2.01
N TYR A 81 -5.12 -9.35 1.78
CA TYR A 81 -4.23 -10.51 1.88
C TYR A 81 -3.61 -10.85 0.52
N LYS A 82 -2.29 -11.07 0.48
CA LYS A 82 -1.52 -11.35 -0.75
C LYS A 82 -2.17 -12.41 -1.66
N LYS A 83 -2.56 -13.56 -1.10
CA LYS A 83 -3.17 -14.66 -1.87
C LYS A 83 -4.50 -14.25 -2.49
N ASP A 84 -5.34 -13.55 -1.73
CA ASP A 84 -6.65 -13.13 -2.19
C ASP A 84 -6.56 -11.96 -3.17
N ARG A 85 -5.63 -11.01 -2.99
CA ARG A 85 -5.43 -9.91 -3.95
C ARG A 85 -5.07 -10.43 -5.34
N ILE A 86 -4.11 -11.36 -5.42
CA ILE A 86 -3.70 -11.97 -6.68
C ILE A 86 -4.87 -12.73 -7.30
N ARG A 87 -5.61 -13.50 -6.50
CA ARG A 87 -6.74 -14.30 -6.98
C ARG A 87 -7.91 -13.44 -7.50
N ILE A 88 -8.27 -12.38 -6.77
CA ILE A 88 -9.41 -11.51 -7.12
C ILE A 88 -9.07 -10.68 -8.36
N LEU A 89 -7.88 -10.07 -8.42
CA LEU A 89 -7.44 -9.30 -9.60
C LEU A 89 -7.31 -10.19 -10.83
N LYS A 90 -6.74 -11.39 -10.68
CA LYS A 90 -6.61 -12.34 -11.79
C LYS A 90 -7.96 -12.83 -12.33
N ALA A 91 -8.97 -12.97 -11.47
CA ALA A 91 -10.33 -13.31 -11.91
C ALA A 91 -10.95 -12.22 -12.80
N ARG A 92 -10.40 -11.00 -12.77
CA ARG A 92 -10.74 -9.86 -13.63
C ARG A 92 -9.71 -9.63 -14.75
N GLY A 93 -8.78 -10.57 -14.97
CA GLY A 93 -7.77 -10.45 -16.02
C GLY A 93 -6.56 -9.57 -15.67
N ILE A 94 -6.47 -9.06 -14.45
CA ILE A 94 -5.35 -8.24 -13.99
C ILE A 94 -4.32 -9.12 -13.27
N ASP A 95 -3.13 -9.27 -13.83
CA ASP A 95 -2.02 -9.95 -13.13
C ASP A 95 -1.29 -8.96 -12.20
N TYR A 96 -1.68 -8.96 -10.92
CA TYR A 96 -1.10 -8.06 -9.92
C TYR A 96 0.42 -8.17 -9.82
N MET A 97 0.99 -9.37 -9.97
CA MET A 97 2.44 -9.55 -9.84
C MET A 97 3.20 -9.03 -11.07
N ALA A 98 2.52 -8.78 -12.18
CA ALA A 98 3.09 -8.14 -13.37
C ALA A 98 3.03 -6.59 -13.29
N ILE A 99 2.36 -6.03 -12.28
CA ILE A 99 2.33 -4.58 -12.05
C ILE A 99 3.64 -4.18 -11.37
N ASP A 100 4.34 -3.23 -11.98
CA ASP A 100 5.60 -2.72 -11.47
C ASP A 100 5.49 -2.26 -10.01
N GLY A 101 6.43 -2.67 -9.16
CA GLY A 101 6.44 -2.38 -7.72
C GLY A 101 5.58 -3.30 -6.82
N ALA A 102 4.96 -4.37 -7.35
CA ALA A 102 4.18 -5.31 -6.53
C ALA A 102 5.02 -6.02 -5.43
N GLU A 103 6.28 -6.33 -5.73
CA GLU A 103 7.21 -6.88 -4.74
C GLU A 103 7.61 -5.82 -3.69
N THR A 104 7.81 -4.57 -4.10
CA THR A 104 8.09 -3.45 -3.19
C THR A 104 6.93 -3.23 -2.21
N ALA A 105 5.68 -3.28 -2.68
CA ALA A 105 4.51 -3.22 -1.81
C ALA A 105 4.47 -4.37 -0.79
N GLN A 106 4.87 -5.57 -1.21
CA GLN A 106 4.99 -6.71 -0.31
C GLN A 106 6.09 -6.50 0.75
N VAL A 107 7.23 -5.95 0.35
CA VAL A 107 8.32 -5.59 1.27
C VAL A 107 7.85 -4.57 2.31
N LEU A 108 7.16 -3.51 1.87
CA LEU A 108 6.60 -2.50 2.78
C LEU A 108 5.63 -3.13 3.80
N ALA A 109 4.75 -4.02 3.34
CA ALA A 109 3.82 -4.73 4.22
C ALA A 109 4.55 -5.60 5.26
N GLN A 110 5.61 -6.30 4.86
CA GLN A 110 6.44 -7.09 5.77
C GLN A 110 7.17 -6.21 6.80
N ILE A 111 7.67 -5.04 6.38
CA ILE A 111 8.30 -4.06 7.27
C ILE A 111 7.31 -3.55 8.31
N ALA A 112 6.12 -3.11 7.87
CA ALA A 112 5.09 -2.61 8.76
C ALA A 112 4.63 -3.69 9.77
N GLN A 113 4.49 -4.95 9.31
CA GLN A 113 4.18 -6.07 10.19
C GLN A 113 5.28 -6.28 11.23
N ALA A 114 6.54 -6.36 10.81
CA ALA A 114 7.64 -6.63 11.72
C ALA A 114 7.88 -5.47 12.71
N ILE A 115 7.64 -4.22 12.30
CA ILE A 115 7.61 -3.06 13.20
C ILE A 115 6.52 -3.18 14.27
N THR A 116 5.31 -3.61 13.89
CA THR A 116 4.14 -3.60 14.78
C THR A 116 3.98 -4.86 15.62
N ARG A 117 4.57 -5.99 15.20
CA ARG A 117 4.37 -7.31 15.81
C ARG A 117 5.63 -7.99 16.28
N GLU A 118 6.79 -7.58 15.78
CA GLU A 118 8.06 -8.29 15.96
C GLU A 118 9.16 -7.35 16.46
N ASP A 119 8.78 -6.28 17.17
CA ASP A 119 9.70 -5.29 17.76
C ASP A 119 10.71 -4.70 16.77
N ALA A 120 10.32 -4.62 15.49
CA ALA A 120 11.19 -4.23 14.37
C ALA A 120 12.45 -5.10 14.24
N ILE A 121 12.34 -6.40 14.52
CA ILE A 121 13.35 -7.40 14.23
C ILE A 121 13.22 -7.83 12.77
N VAL A 122 14.35 -7.93 12.07
CA VAL A 122 14.41 -8.37 10.68
C VAL A 122 14.00 -9.84 10.62
N THR A 123 12.90 -10.08 9.90
CA THR A 123 12.38 -11.43 9.64
C THR A 123 13.17 -12.11 8.52
N LYS A 124 12.95 -13.41 8.34
CA LYS A 124 13.55 -14.17 7.23
C LYS A 124 13.30 -13.54 5.87
N ASP A 125 12.08 -13.06 5.62
CA ASP A 125 11.70 -12.47 4.33
C ASP A 125 12.33 -11.08 4.11
N LEU A 126 12.76 -10.41 5.19
CA LEU A 126 13.41 -9.11 5.15
C LEU A 126 14.95 -9.22 5.13
N HIS A 127 15.50 -10.44 5.18
CA HIS A 127 16.93 -10.67 5.18
C HIS A 127 17.59 -10.15 3.91
N ASN A 128 18.58 -9.25 4.05
CA ASN A 128 19.32 -8.62 2.96
C ASN A 128 18.49 -7.78 1.97
N ILE A 129 17.21 -7.53 2.24
CA ILE A 129 16.40 -6.60 1.43
C ILE A 129 17.01 -5.19 1.50
N PHE A 130 17.48 -4.80 2.69
CA PHE A 130 18.36 -3.63 2.86
C PHE A 130 19.76 -4.09 3.29
N PRO A 131 20.84 -3.38 2.91
CA PRO A 131 22.22 -3.87 3.05
C PRO A 131 22.62 -4.36 4.45
N PHE A 132 22.09 -3.73 5.51
CA PHE A 132 22.44 -4.02 6.90
C PHE A 132 21.39 -4.86 7.65
N TRP A 133 20.32 -5.27 6.98
CA TRP A 133 19.25 -6.02 7.60
C TRP A 133 19.58 -7.51 7.59
N LYS A 134 19.85 -8.06 8.78
CA LYS A 134 20.20 -9.47 9.00
C LYS A 134 19.13 -10.13 9.86
N GLU A 135 18.71 -11.34 9.49
CA GLU A 135 17.62 -12.04 10.17
C GLU A 135 17.93 -12.17 11.67
N GLY A 136 16.94 -11.90 12.52
CA GLY A 136 17.08 -11.95 13.98
C GLY A 136 17.74 -10.72 14.62
N TRP A 137 18.16 -9.73 13.83
CA TRP A 137 18.71 -8.46 14.32
C TRP A 137 17.70 -7.32 14.19
N PRO A 138 17.82 -6.25 15.00
CA PRO A 138 17.00 -5.06 14.83
C PRO A 138 17.19 -4.43 13.44
N MET A 139 16.08 -3.99 12.84
CA MET A 139 16.11 -3.14 11.66
C MET A 139 16.80 -1.81 11.98
N VAL A 140 17.52 -1.29 11.00
CA VAL A 140 18.28 -0.03 11.10
C VAL A 140 18.11 0.80 9.83
N GLN A 141 18.51 2.07 9.85
CA GLN A 141 18.45 2.95 8.67
C GLN A 141 17.03 3.10 8.09
N PHE A 142 16.03 3.24 8.97
CA PHE A 142 14.64 3.46 8.56
C PHE A 142 14.47 4.69 7.66
N ASP A 143 15.34 5.69 7.77
CA ASP A 143 15.35 6.86 6.90
C ASP A 143 15.71 6.54 5.45
N SER A 144 16.69 5.66 5.26
CA SER A 144 17.08 5.19 3.93
C SER A 144 16.03 4.27 3.33
N ALA A 145 15.48 3.36 4.14
CA ALA A 145 14.38 2.48 3.73
C ALA A 145 13.14 3.28 3.34
N TYR A 146 12.74 4.25 4.16
CA TYR A 146 11.61 5.14 3.88
C TYR A 146 11.79 5.90 2.57
N LYS A 147 12.96 6.50 2.35
CA LYS A 147 13.22 7.30 1.13
C LYS A 147 13.03 6.48 -0.15
N ILE A 148 13.47 5.23 -0.15
CA ILE A 148 13.31 4.32 -1.30
C ILE A 148 11.83 3.93 -1.43
N LEU A 149 11.24 3.42 -0.36
CA LEU A 149 9.89 2.86 -0.39
C LEU A 149 8.82 3.92 -0.66
N SER A 150 8.94 5.15 -0.17
CA SER A 150 7.92 6.19 -0.42
C SER A 150 7.77 6.50 -1.92
N GLU A 151 8.88 6.53 -2.65
CA GLU A 151 8.88 6.80 -4.09
C GLU A 151 8.33 5.60 -4.87
N ASP A 152 8.88 4.41 -4.60
CA ASP A 152 8.48 3.18 -5.31
C ASP A 152 7.01 2.82 -5.09
N ILE A 153 6.47 3.07 -3.90
CA ILE A 153 5.07 2.79 -3.56
C ILE A 153 4.12 3.76 -4.24
N GLN A 154 4.51 5.03 -4.36
CA GLN A 154 3.75 6.02 -5.13
C GLN A 154 3.69 5.61 -6.61
N LEU A 155 4.83 5.16 -7.18
CA LEU A 155 4.89 4.66 -8.56
C LEU A 155 4.04 3.40 -8.75
N HIS A 156 4.15 2.43 -7.84
CA HIS A 156 3.34 1.21 -7.86
C HIS A 156 1.85 1.52 -7.82
N TYR A 157 1.43 2.43 -6.95
CA TYR A 157 0.03 2.84 -6.86
C TYR A 157 -0.46 3.47 -8.16
N GLY A 158 0.33 4.35 -8.78
CA GLY A 158 0.02 4.89 -10.10
C GLY A 158 -0.10 3.81 -11.18
N ALA A 159 0.77 2.80 -11.18
CA ALA A 159 0.73 1.66 -12.09
C ALA A 159 -0.50 0.77 -11.88
N LEU A 160 -0.87 0.52 -10.62
CA LEU A 160 -2.10 -0.18 -10.26
C LEU A 160 -3.34 0.55 -10.78
N ILE A 161 -3.44 1.86 -10.55
CA ILE A 161 -4.60 2.63 -11.03
C ILE A 161 -4.69 2.58 -12.57
N ASN A 162 -3.56 2.65 -13.28
CA ASN A 162 -3.57 2.47 -14.74
C ASN A 162 -4.08 1.08 -15.15
N ALA A 163 -3.69 0.02 -14.44
CA ALA A 163 -4.17 -1.34 -14.70
C ALA A 163 -5.68 -1.49 -14.44
N LEU A 164 -6.22 -0.78 -13.43
CA LEU A 164 -7.65 -0.75 -13.14
C LEU A 164 -8.43 0.05 -14.19
N ILE A 165 -7.88 1.17 -14.68
CA ILE A 165 -8.51 1.99 -15.73
C ILE A 165 -8.52 1.29 -17.09
N ALA A 166 -7.50 0.49 -17.38
CA ALA A 166 -7.38 -0.24 -18.63
C ALA A 166 -8.20 -1.54 -18.68
N HIS A 167 -8.80 -1.94 -17.54
CA HIS A 167 -9.62 -3.14 -17.42
C HIS A 167 -11.01 -2.93 -18.02
#